data_AF-A0A3M7QT87-F1
#
_entry.id   AF-A0A3M7QT87-F1
#
_cell.length_a   1.000
_cell.length_b   1.000
_cell.length_c   1.000
_cell.angle_alpha   90.00
_cell.angle_beta   90.00
_cell.angle_gamma   90.00
#
_symmetry.space_group_name_H-M   'P 1'
#
loop_
_entity.id
_entity.type
_entity.pdbx_description
1 polymer ?
#
loop_
_entity_poly.entity_id
_entity_poly.type
_entity_poly.pdbx_seq_one_letter_code
_entity_poly.pdbx_strand_id
1 'polypeptide(L)'
;MESFIQPLSSLDEPSNTQLLNVNQQVPLIRNKRKSYSKSSIRRLYISHSITEENKEEYSENEAEPNNKKMNASLPFRIVENREFVDLVHELDNNYSIPKRKNLSGKILNEEFDRTVIRIKSCLAKASSISITLDIWTSIQNYPYMGVTCHCLDERMILSSYTLAVRHLPGTHSSEAIKENLIMVLNEYNIFDKIVGIVTDNCSNMINLSSLLNSDVHPEPRTSFSQMQKKVNQFSCCAHVLNLILQRMSKYSNEKLSGCKYVTISIVIPTFGCLQASLLVDPNDSLIVRVLKKLLNYWTKMYTDKYGIFTNKILIAATFLDVRTKLFGKYPDKIRKAFLKEAKNTIKNIISNKNN
;
A
#
# COMPACT_ATOMS: atom_id res chain seq x y z
N MET A 1 4.07 57.30 -38.13
CA MET A 1 4.84 57.85 -37.00
C MET A 1 5.76 56.74 -36.51
N GLU A 2 6.85 56.58 -37.25
CA GLU A 2 7.98 55.70 -36.93
C GLU A 2 8.96 56.44 -36.02
N SER A 3 9.64 55.69 -35.16
CA SER A 3 10.92 55.92 -34.46
C SER A 3 10.82 55.27 -33.07
N PHE A 4 11.79 54.56 -32.48
CA PHE A 4 13.25 54.47 -32.60
C PHE A 4 13.75 53.15 -31.91
N ILE A 5 14.81 52.53 -32.47
CA ILE A 5 16.04 51.97 -31.81
C ILE A 5 16.03 50.61 -31.06
N GLN A 6 16.83 49.66 -31.58
CA GLN A 6 17.66 48.67 -30.84
C GLN A 6 19.08 49.27 -30.60
N PRO A 7 20.04 48.59 -29.92
CA PRO A 7 20.10 48.10 -28.54
C PRO A 7 21.34 48.69 -27.81
N LEU A 8 21.43 48.61 -26.47
CA LEU A 8 22.70 48.88 -25.76
C LEU A 8 23.03 47.74 -24.80
N SER A 9 24.15 47.07 -25.10
CA SER A 9 24.87 46.11 -24.29
C SER A 9 26.17 46.75 -23.80
N SER A 10 26.24 47.07 -22.51
CA SER A 10 27.46 47.06 -21.67
C SER A 10 27.17 47.86 -20.40
N LEU A 11 27.41 47.25 -19.24
CA LEU A 11 27.99 47.90 -18.06
C LEU A 11 28.33 46.79 -17.06
N ASP A 12 29.61 46.79 -16.67
CA ASP A 12 30.34 45.78 -15.95
C ASP A 12 29.90 45.56 -14.49
N GLU A 13 30.14 44.35 -14.00
CA GLU A 13 30.11 43.94 -12.59
C GLU A 13 31.28 44.55 -11.78
N PRO A 14 31.11 44.71 -10.45
CA PRO A 14 32.21 44.55 -9.51
C PRO A 14 32.02 43.29 -8.65
N SER A 15 32.92 42.33 -8.91
CA SER A 15 33.76 41.56 -7.99
C SER A 15 33.26 41.10 -6.60
N ASN A 16 33.39 39.77 -6.45
CA ASN A 16 33.85 39.01 -5.28
C ASN A 16 32.93 38.89 -4.05
N THR A 17 32.26 37.74 -3.93
CA THR A 17 32.49 36.83 -2.78
C THR A 17 32.26 35.36 -3.14
N GLN A 18 33.38 34.63 -3.27
CA GLN A 18 33.64 33.19 -3.15
C GLN A 18 32.45 32.19 -3.09
N LEU A 19 32.25 31.47 -4.20
CA LEU A 19 31.69 30.11 -4.20
C LEU A 19 32.85 29.09 -4.18
N LEU A 20 33.01 28.40 -3.05
CA LEU A 20 33.93 27.27 -2.93
C LEU A 20 33.40 26.07 -3.72
N ASN A 21 34.09 25.80 -4.82
CA ASN A 21 33.97 24.62 -5.65
C ASN A 21 34.92 23.55 -5.07
N VAL A 22 34.38 22.39 -4.64
CA VAL A 22 35.21 21.21 -4.32
C VAL A 22 34.77 20.06 -5.21
N ASN A 23 35.29 20.08 -6.44
CA ASN A 23 35.61 18.87 -7.17
C ASN A 23 36.84 18.25 -6.49
N GLN A 24 36.66 17.16 -5.75
CA GLN A 24 37.73 16.21 -5.50
C GLN A 24 37.34 14.85 -6.08
N GLN A 25 38.08 14.49 -7.13
CA GLN A 25 38.16 13.14 -7.67
C GLN A 25 38.53 12.17 -6.54
N VAL A 26 37.75 11.10 -6.38
CA VAL A 26 38.11 9.95 -5.53
C VAL A 26 38.28 8.72 -6.42
N PRO A 27 39.32 7.88 -6.22
CA PRO A 27 39.81 6.95 -7.23
C PRO A 27 38.87 5.77 -7.51
N LEU A 28 38.89 5.31 -8.77
CA LEU A 28 38.34 4.02 -9.20
C LEU A 28 39.04 2.85 -8.47
N ILE A 29 38.49 2.40 -7.34
CA ILE A 29 38.88 1.13 -6.73
C ILE A 29 38.19 0.00 -7.47
N ARG A 30 38.96 -0.65 -8.35
CA ARG A 30 38.62 -1.90 -9.02
C ARG A 30 38.57 -3.03 -7.99
N ASN A 31 37.44 -3.22 -7.31
CA ASN A 31 37.29 -4.29 -6.32
C ASN A 31 37.02 -5.64 -7.00
N LYS A 32 38.01 -6.53 -6.86
CA LYS A 32 38.00 -7.94 -7.27
C LYS A 32 36.72 -8.64 -6.80
N ARG A 33 36.13 -9.44 -7.69
CA ARG A 33 35.06 -10.42 -7.39
C ARG A 33 35.48 -11.25 -6.17
N LYS A 34 34.86 -11.01 -5.01
CA LYS A 34 34.85 -11.97 -3.90
C LYS A 34 33.58 -12.80 -4.04
N SER A 35 33.77 -14.07 -4.38
CA SER A 35 32.76 -15.11 -4.23
C SER A 35 32.40 -15.21 -2.75
N TYR A 36 31.18 -14.83 -2.39
CA TYR A 36 30.65 -15.08 -1.05
C TYR A 36 29.92 -16.42 -1.06
N SER A 37 30.37 -17.31 -0.17
CA SER A 37 29.78 -18.62 0.11
C SER A 37 28.28 -18.51 0.45
N LYS A 38 27.50 -19.50 0.02
CA LYS A 38 26.03 -19.62 -0.01
C LYS A 38 25.28 -19.53 1.35
N SER A 39 25.87 -19.01 2.44
CA SER A 39 25.33 -19.22 3.80
C SER A 39 24.99 -17.96 4.62
N SER A 40 24.77 -16.78 4.02
CA SER A 40 24.54 -15.58 4.84
C SER A 40 23.56 -14.56 4.29
N ILE A 41 22.27 -14.91 4.16
CA ILE A 41 21.16 -13.94 4.26
C ILE A 41 19.96 -14.61 4.95
N ARG A 42 19.94 -14.62 6.29
CA ARG A 42 18.70 -14.79 7.06
C ARG A 42 18.42 -13.47 7.78
N ARG A 43 17.63 -12.62 7.13
CA ARG A 43 17.02 -11.44 7.75
C ARG A 43 15.51 -11.60 7.56
N LEU A 44 14.90 -12.41 8.42
CA LEU A 44 13.45 -12.62 8.43
C LEU A 44 12.84 -11.74 9.52
N TYR A 45 12.03 -10.80 9.06
CA TYR A 45 11.06 -10.10 9.89
C TYR A 45 10.00 -11.11 10.35
N ILE A 46 9.90 -11.35 11.65
CA ILE A 46 8.72 -12.00 12.24
C ILE A 46 7.90 -10.88 12.87
N SER A 47 7.01 -10.27 12.10
CA SER A 47 5.94 -9.44 12.66
C SER A 47 4.76 -10.35 12.99
N HIS A 48 4.42 -10.49 14.26
CA HIS A 48 3.03 -10.81 14.62
C HIS A 48 2.26 -9.50 14.50
N SER A 49 1.42 -9.40 13.47
CA SER A 49 0.41 -8.33 13.41
C SER A 49 -0.67 -8.66 14.44
N ILE A 50 -0.52 -8.14 15.65
CA ILE A 50 -1.64 -8.08 16.61
C ILE A 50 -2.48 -6.88 16.18
N THR A 51 -3.69 -7.12 15.71
CA THR A 51 -4.72 -6.08 15.57
C THR A 51 -5.03 -5.52 16.95
N GLU A 52 -4.94 -4.19 17.12
CA GLU A 52 -5.04 -3.46 18.39
C GLU A 52 -6.40 -3.55 19.14
N GLU A 53 -7.29 -4.49 18.83
CA GLU A 53 -8.67 -4.43 19.33
C GLU A 53 -9.00 -5.24 20.59
N ASN A 54 -8.08 -5.98 21.23
CA ASN A 54 -8.43 -6.66 22.50
C ASN A 54 -7.33 -6.53 23.56
N LYS A 55 -7.37 -5.43 24.33
CA LYS A 55 -6.78 -5.36 25.67
C LYS A 55 -7.84 -5.80 26.70
N GLU A 56 -8.12 -7.09 26.81
CA GLU A 56 -8.81 -7.62 28.00
C GLU A 56 -8.18 -8.96 28.42
N GLU A 57 -7.69 -8.95 29.66
CA GLU A 57 -7.39 -10.06 30.58
C GLU A 57 -6.98 -11.42 29.98
N TYR A 58 -5.66 -11.63 29.88
CA TYR A 58 -5.09 -12.96 30.07
C TYR A 58 -4.59 -13.08 31.51
N SER A 59 -5.27 -13.93 32.26
CA SER A 59 -4.93 -14.36 33.62
C SER A 59 -3.46 -14.79 33.73
N GLU A 60 -2.78 -14.29 34.76
CA GLU A 60 -1.34 -14.45 35.06
C GLU A 60 -0.85 -15.88 35.38
N ASN A 61 -1.63 -16.92 35.12
CA ASN A 61 -1.27 -18.28 35.56
C ASN A 61 -0.87 -19.17 34.39
N GLU A 62 0.31 -18.89 33.81
CA GLU A 62 1.20 -19.87 33.16
C GLU A 62 2.49 -19.15 32.70
N ALA A 63 3.29 -18.71 33.67
CA ALA A 63 4.60 -18.13 33.40
C ALA A 63 5.64 -19.24 33.17
N GLU A 64 5.81 -19.68 31.92
CA GLU A 64 7.10 -20.25 31.51
C GLU A 64 8.14 -19.11 31.49
N PRO A 65 9.32 -19.23 32.15
CA PRO A 65 10.17 -18.08 32.45
C PRO A 65 10.87 -17.43 31.25
N ASN A 66 10.81 -18.04 30.06
CA ASN A 66 11.76 -17.74 28.98
C ASN A 66 11.16 -17.04 27.74
N ASN A 67 9.87 -16.69 27.71
CA ASN A 67 9.22 -16.16 26.51
C ASN A 67 8.68 -14.73 26.68
N LYS A 68 9.49 -13.78 27.17
CA LYS A 68 9.19 -12.35 26.99
C LYS A 68 9.56 -11.94 25.56
N LYS A 69 8.54 -11.84 24.69
CA LYS A 69 8.65 -11.37 23.30
C LYS A 69 9.34 -10.00 23.25
N MET A 70 10.52 -9.95 22.65
CA MET A 70 11.27 -8.72 22.41
C MET A 70 10.64 -7.96 21.23
N ASN A 71 9.57 -7.19 21.52
CA ASN A 71 8.78 -6.47 20.51
C ASN A 71 9.37 -5.11 20.08
N ALA A 72 10.52 -4.71 20.62
CA ALA A 72 11.06 -3.36 20.41
C ALA A 72 11.88 -3.17 19.12
N SER A 73 12.01 -4.19 18.26
CA SER A 73 12.78 -4.15 17.00
C SER A 73 14.21 -3.60 17.17
N LEU A 74 14.86 -3.91 18.29
CA LEU A 74 16.18 -3.41 18.63
C LEU A 74 17.27 -4.19 17.87
N PRO A 75 18.37 -3.54 17.48
CA PRO A 75 19.47 -4.24 16.83
C PRO A 75 20.09 -5.25 17.78
N PHE A 76 20.52 -6.42 17.27
CA PHE A 76 21.22 -7.44 18.07
C PHE A 76 22.47 -6.90 18.77
N ARG A 77 22.99 -5.74 18.37
CA ARG A 77 24.13 -5.10 19.05
C ARG A 77 23.79 -4.56 20.44
N ILE A 78 22.52 -4.48 20.81
CA ILE A 78 22.11 -3.98 22.13
C ILE A 78 22.72 -4.78 23.28
N VAL A 79 22.92 -6.09 23.12
CA VAL A 79 23.58 -6.94 24.13
C VAL A 79 25.07 -6.65 24.32
N GLU A 80 25.66 -5.76 23.50
CA GLU A 80 27.03 -5.27 23.63
C GLU A 80 27.07 -3.81 24.12
N ASN A 81 25.93 -3.15 24.32
CA ASN A 81 25.86 -1.79 24.86
C ASN A 81 26.05 -1.82 26.38
N ARG A 82 26.93 -0.95 26.91
CA ARG A 82 27.32 -0.96 28.33
C ARG A 82 26.14 -0.63 29.24
N GLU A 83 25.41 0.44 28.92
CA GLU A 83 24.29 0.92 29.72
C GLU A 83 23.16 -0.14 29.80
N PHE A 84 22.94 -0.88 28.71
CA PHE A 84 22.01 -2.00 28.69
C PHE A 84 22.50 -3.18 29.53
N VAL A 85 23.80 -3.50 29.48
CA VAL A 85 24.39 -4.57 30.30
C VAL A 85 24.32 -4.22 31.78
N ASP A 86 24.63 -2.99 32.15
CA ASP A 86 24.55 -2.49 33.53
C ASP A 86 23.10 -2.56 34.03
N LEU A 87 22.13 -2.12 33.22
CA LEU A 87 20.71 -2.23 33.53
C LEU A 87 20.27 -3.68 33.76
N VAL A 88 20.71 -4.62 32.93
CA VAL A 88 20.34 -6.04 33.08
C VAL A 88 20.92 -6.64 34.36
N HIS A 89 22.16 -6.32 34.73
CA HIS A 89 22.75 -6.81 35.97
C HIS A 89 22.19 -6.12 37.22
N GLU A 90 21.71 -4.88 37.10
CA GLU A 90 20.96 -4.22 38.18
C GLU A 90 19.63 -4.94 38.46
N LEU A 91 18.98 -5.47 37.41
CA LEU A 91 17.74 -6.24 37.53
C LEU A 91 17.98 -7.69 37.99
N ASP A 92 19.00 -8.36 37.43
CA ASP A 92 19.42 -9.70 37.81
C ASP A 92 20.92 -9.88 37.55
N ASN A 93 21.71 -9.78 38.62
CA ASN A 93 23.16 -9.90 38.56
C ASN A 93 23.65 -11.31 38.16
N ASN A 94 22.80 -12.34 38.23
CA ASN A 94 23.16 -13.71 37.83
C ASN A 94 22.84 -13.99 36.36
N TYR A 95 22.16 -13.07 35.66
CA TYR A 95 21.76 -13.30 34.28
C TYR A 95 22.94 -13.19 33.32
N SER A 96 23.25 -14.31 32.64
CA SER A 96 24.30 -14.35 31.62
C SER A 96 23.79 -13.83 30.28
N ILE A 97 24.12 -12.58 29.95
CA ILE A 97 23.71 -11.96 28.69
C ILE A 97 24.35 -12.69 27.50
N PRO A 98 23.57 -13.16 26.52
CA PRO A 98 24.12 -13.87 25.37
C PRO A 98 24.95 -12.94 24.49
N LYS A 99 26.07 -13.45 23.97
CA LYS A 99 26.86 -12.73 22.96
C LYS A 99 26.02 -12.48 21.72
N ARG A 100 26.23 -11.33 21.06
CA ARG A 100 25.54 -10.96 19.81
C ARG A 100 25.52 -12.06 18.75
N LYS A 101 26.65 -12.76 18.54
CA LYS A 101 26.76 -13.87 17.57
C LYS A 101 25.88 -15.08 17.96
N ASN A 102 25.76 -15.34 19.26
CA ASN A 102 24.90 -16.41 19.77
C ASN A 102 23.42 -16.02 19.59
N LEU A 103 23.09 -14.76 19.92
CA LEU A 103 21.75 -14.19 19.76
C LEU A 103 21.28 -14.21 18.31
N SER A 104 22.06 -13.64 17.38
CA SER A 104 21.71 -13.57 15.95
C SER A 104 21.87 -14.90 15.21
N GLY A 105 22.44 -15.92 15.87
CA GLY A 105 22.75 -17.22 15.29
C GLY A 105 21.87 -18.29 15.88
N LYS A 106 22.39 -18.98 16.89
CA LYS A 106 21.76 -20.15 17.51
C LYS A 106 20.37 -19.81 18.08
N ILE A 107 20.28 -18.79 18.94
CA ILE A 107 19.03 -18.44 19.63
C ILE A 107 17.96 -18.03 18.62
N LEU A 108 18.29 -17.17 17.67
CA LEU A 108 17.35 -16.76 16.62
C LEU A 108 16.87 -17.93 15.76
N ASN A 109 17.76 -18.85 15.39
CA ASN A 109 17.37 -20.01 14.59
C ASN A 109 16.47 -20.96 15.39
N GLU A 110 16.76 -21.21 16.67
CA GLU A 110 15.92 -22.02 17.55
C GLU A 110 14.53 -21.41 17.77
N GLU A 111 14.43 -20.08 17.91
CA GLU A 111 13.15 -19.37 17.97
C GLU A 111 12.41 -19.41 16.64
N PHE A 112 13.12 -19.31 15.52
CA PHE A 112 12.53 -19.44 14.19
C PHE A 112 11.93 -20.83 13.99
N ASP A 113 12.68 -21.90 14.28
CA ASP A 113 12.21 -23.27 14.12
C ASP A 113 11.00 -23.57 15.03
N ARG A 114 11.04 -23.13 16.30
CA ARG A 114 9.88 -23.19 17.20
C ARG A 114 8.67 -22.44 16.66
N THR A 115 8.88 -21.25 16.09
CA THR A 115 7.80 -20.45 15.50
C THR A 115 7.20 -21.15 14.28
N VAL A 116 8.02 -21.75 13.41
CA VAL A 116 7.55 -22.50 12.23
C VAL A 116 6.70 -23.70 12.67
N ILE A 117 7.15 -24.46 13.67
CA ILE A 117 6.38 -25.60 14.21
C ILE A 117 5.02 -25.12 14.73
N ARG A 118 5.01 -24.05 15.54
CA ARG A 118 3.78 -23.45 16.07
C ARG A 118 2.82 -23.01 14.96
N ILE A 119 3.32 -22.30 13.95
CA ILE A 119 2.52 -21.87 12.79
C ILE A 119 1.94 -23.08 12.06
N LYS A 120 2.74 -24.11 11.77
CA LYS A 120 2.26 -25.35 11.13
C LYS A 120 1.15 -26.00 11.92
N SER A 121 1.28 -26.11 13.25
CA SER A 121 0.23 -26.65 14.12
C SER A 121 -1.05 -25.82 14.08
N CYS A 122 -0.96 -24.49 14.05
CA CYS A 122 -2.12 -23.61 13.91
C CYS A 122 -2.81 -23.79 12.55
N LEU A 123 -2.04 -23.77 11.46
CA LEU A 123 -2.58 -23.89 10.10
C LEU A 123 -3.10 -25.29 9.78
N ALA A 124 -2.62 -26.33 10.47
CA ALA A 124 -3.17 -27.68 10.37
C ALA A 124 -4.65 -27.74 10.79
N LYS A 125 -5.06 -26.92 11.76
CA LYS A 125 -6.45 -26.84 12.24
C LYS A 125 -7.34 -25.95 11.38
N ALA A 126 -6.76 -25.03 10.62
CA ALA A 126 -7.52 -24.13 9.76
C ALA A 126 -8.22 -24.90 8.62
N SER A 127 -9.49 -24.58 8.38
CA SER A 127 -10.31 -25.15 7.30
C SER A 127 -10.26 -24.36 6.00
N SER A 128 -9.93 -23.06 6.08
CA SER A 128 -9.82 -22.14 4.96
C SER A 128 -8.75 -21.10 5.27
N ILE A 129 -7.89 -20.82 4.30
CA ILE A 129 -6.76 -19.89 4.43
C ILE A 129 -6.80 -18.91 3.26
N SER A 130 -6.58 -17.64 3.56
CA SER A 130 -6.32 -16.61 2.55
C SER A 130 -4.85 -16.20 2.59
N ILE A 131 -4.32 -15.79 1.45
CA ILE A 131 -2.93 -15.35 1.31
C ILE A 131 -2.91 -13.88 0.90
N THR A 132 -2.04 -13.09 1.51
CA THR A 132 -1.59 -11.82 0.95
C THR A 132 -0.17 -12.02 0.40
N LEU A 133 0.03 -11.54 -0.83
CA LEU A 133 1.27 -11.67 -1.55
C LEU A 133 1.73 -10.28 -1.98
N ASP A 134 2.92 -9.90 -1.52
CA ASP A 134 3.51 -8.61 -1.82
C ASP A 134 4.89 -8.79 -2.44
N ILE A 135 5.23 -7.97 -3.41
CA ILE A 135 6.53 -7.97 -4.08
C ILE A 135 7.08 -6.55 -4.05
N TRP A 136 8.25 -6.39 -3.45
CA TRP A 136 8.91 -5.10 -3.36
C TRP A 136 10.39 -5.20 -3.70
N THR A 137 10.92 -4.09 -4.21
CA THR A 137 12.36 -3.91 -4.38
C THR A 137 12.91 -3.21 -3.15
N SER A 138 13.87 -3.85 -2.47
CA SER A 138 14.55 -3.25 -1.32
C SER A 138 15.40 -2.04 -1.73
N ILE A 139 15.82 -1.24 -0.74
CA ILE A 139 16.71 -0.08 -0.92
C ILE A 139 18.03 -0.49 -1.61
N GLN A 140 18.44 -1.74 -1.47
CA GLN A 140 19.64 -2.29 -2.12
C GLN A 140 19.37 -2.80 -3.56
N ASN A 141 18.20 -2.48 -4.12
CA ASN A 141 17.72 -2.95 -5.42
C ASN A 141 17.57 -4.48 -5.52
N TYR A 142 17.41 -5.17 -4.39
CA TYR A 142 17.09 -6.59 -4.37
C TYR A 142 15.58 -6.79 -4.29
N PRO A 143 14.98 -7.56 -5.21
CA PRO A 143 13.57 -7.89 -5.21
C PRO A 143 13.24 -8.99 -4.20
N TYR A 144 12.15 -8.79 -3.46
CA TYR A 144 11.65 -9.73 -2.46
C TYR A 144 10.16 -10.00 -2.68
N MET A 145 9.76 -11.21 -2.32
CA MET A 145 8.37 -11.63 -2.20
C MET A 145 8.07 -11.96 -0.75
N GLY A 146 7.07 -11.29 -0.20
CA GLY A 146 6.47 -11.60 1.10
C GLY A 146 5.19 -12.39 0.92
N VAL A 147 5.07 -13.49 1.65
CA VAL A 147 3.87 -14.32 1.70
C VAL A 147 3.35 -14.31 3.13
N THR A 148 2.14 -13.82 3.33
CA THR A 148 1.45 -13.85 4.63
C THR A 148 0.15 -14.61 4.48
N CYS A 149 -0.15 -15.49 5.42
CA CYS A 149 -1.44 -16.17 5.46
C CYS A 149 -2.34 -15.60 6.54
N HIS A 150 -3.64 -15.75 6.33
CA HIS A 150 -4.68 -15.35 7.27
C HIS A 150 -5.73 -16.45 7.38
N CYS A 151 -6.04 -16.84 8.60
CA CYS A 151 -7.06 -17.82 8.93
C CYS A 151 -7.86 -17.40 10.17
N LEU A 152 -9.07 -17.91 10.31
CA LEU A 152 -9.86 -17.78 11.53
C LEU A 152 -9.53 -18.98 12.43
N ASP A 153 -9.30 -18.72 13.71
CA ASP A 153 -9.16 -19.77 14.72
C ASP A 153 -10.54 -20.32 15.17
N GLU A 154 -10.53 -21.26 16.11
CA GLU A 154 -11.75 -21.87 16.67
C GLU A 154 -12.68 -20.86 17.35
N ARG A 155 -12.16 -19.68 17.74
CA ARG A 155 -12.91 -18.58 18.35
C ARG A 155 -13.32 -17.50 17.33
N MET A 156 -13.15 -17.78 16.03
CA MET A 156 -13.41 -16.83 14.95
C MET A 156 -12.54 -15.57 15.00
N ILE A 157 -11.37 -15.66 15.63
CA ILE A 157 -10.40 -14.57 15.69
C ILE A 157 -9.44 -14.69 14.50
N LEU A 158 -9.24 -13.56 13.80
CA LEU A 158 -8.32 -13.49 12.67
C LEU A 158 -6.88 -13.63 13.15
N SER A 159 -6.23 -14.70 12.72
CA SER A 159 -4.80 -14.95 12.93
C SER A 159 -4.04 -14.75 11.63
N SER A 160 -2.95 -13.97 11.70
CA SER A 160 -2.11 -13.65 10.54
C SER A 160 -0.66 -14.07 10.78
N TYR A 161 -0.06 -14.77 9.82
CA TYR A 161 1.32 -15.26 9.93
C TYR A 161 2.11 -15.02 8.66
N THR A 162 3.28 -14.38 8.80
CA THR A 162 4.26 -14.28 7.72
C THR A 162 4.89 -15.66 7.50
N LEU A 163 4.62 -16.26 6.34
CA LEU A 163 5.13 -17.58 5.99
C LEU A 163 6.55 -17.50 5.42
N ALA A 164 6.80 -16.50 4.59
CA ALA A 164 8.09 -16.33 3.94
C ALA A 164 8.36 -14.89 3.51
N VAL A 165 9.64 -14.52 3.51
CA VAL A 165 10.19 -13.36 2.80
C VAL A 165 11.34 -13.89 1.94
N ARG A 166 11.10 -14.08 0.65
CA ARG A 166 12.05 -14.71 -0.28
C ARG A 166 12.66 -13.69 -1.22
N HIS A 167 13.97 -13.78 -1.43
CA HIS A 167 14.61 -13.06 -2.52
C HIS A 167 14.20 -13.71 -3.85
N LEU A 168 13.76 -12.90 -4.82
CA LEU A 168 13.33 -13.36 -6.14
C LEU A 168 14.32 -12.91 -7.23
N PRO A 169 15.47 -13.58 -7.39
CA PRO A 169 16.44 -13.20 -8.42
C PRO A 169 15.88 -13.42 -9.83
N GLY A 170 16.20 -12.51 -10.76
CA GLY A 170 15.86 -12.65 -12.18
C GLY A 170 14.61 -11.89 -12.59
N THR A 171 13.99 -12.32 -13.69
CA THR A 171 12.76 -11.75 -14.21
C THR A 171 11.59 -12.11 -13.31
N HIS A 172 10.86 -11.11 -12.82
CA HIS A 172 9.62 -11.27 -12.03
C HIS A 172 8.45 -11.76 -12.88
N SER A 173 8.62 -12.84 -13.65
CA SER A 173 7.53 -13.41 -14.44
C SER A 173 6.46 -13.99 -13.53
N SER A 174 5.24 -14.08 -14.04
CA SER A 174 4.10 -14.70 -13.38
C SER A 174 4.39 -16.15 -12.96
N GLU A 175 5.17 -16.88 -13.75
CA GLU A 175 5.55 -18.27 -13.52
C GLU A 175 6.53 -18.40 -12.36
N ALA A 176 7.56 -17.55 -12.31
CA ALA A 176 8.53 -17.56 -11.21
C ALA A 176 7.88 -17.20 -9.87
N ILE A 177 6.94 -16.25 -9.89
CA ILE A 177 6.11 -15.86 -8.74
C ILE A 177 5.26 -17.06 -8.28
N LYS A 178 4.58 -17.72 -9.21
CA LYS A 178 3.76 -18.90 -8.95
C LYS A 178 4.57 -20.05 -8.33
N GLU A 179 5.69 -20.42 -8.92
CA GLU A 179 6.55 -21.51 -8.42
C GLU A 179 7.03 -21.24 -7.00
N ASN A 180 7.50 -20.02 -6.72
CA ASN A 180 7.93 -19.64 -5.38
C ASN A 180 6.77 -19.66 -4.38
N LEU A 181 5.59 -19.22 -4.78
CA LEU A 181 4.40 -19.31 -3.94
C LEU A 181 4.04 -20.77 -3.65
N ILE A 182 3.98 -21.64 -4.66
CA ILE A 182 3.70 -23.08 -4.48
C ILE A 182 4.70 -23.71 -3.50
N MET A 183 6.00 -23.41 -3.64
CA MET A 183 7.01 -23.90 -2.70
C MET A 183 6.72 -23.47 -1.25
N VAL A 184 6.35 -22.21 -1.02
CA VAL A 184 5.97 -21.72 0.31
C VAL A 184 4.73 -22.46 0.81
N LEU A 185 3.69 -22.60 -0.01
CA LEU A 185 2.45 -23.26 0.40
C LEU A 185 2.66 -24.75 0.73
N ASN A 186 3.54 -25.43 -0.01
CA ASN A 186 3.91 -26.82 0.24
C ASN A 186 4.77 -26.98 1.51
N GLU A 187 5.67 -26.04 1.81
CA GLU A 187 6.46 -26.08 3.07
C GLU A 187 5.59 -26.11 4.32
N TYR A 188 4.38 -25.53 4.25
CA TYR A 188 3.41 -25.51 5.34
C TYR A 188 2.25 -26.51 5.17
N ASN A 189 2.20 -27.27 4.07
CA ASN A 189 1.10 -28.20 3.73
C ASN A 189 -0.29 -27.55 3.78
N ILE A 190 -0.43 -26.38 3.12
CA ILE A 190 -1.67 -25.58 3.14
C ILE A 190 -2.27 -25.32 1.75
N PHE A 191 -1.68 -25.86 0.69
CA PHE A 191 -2.08 -25.54 -0.69
C PHE A 191 -3.56 -25.87 -0.97
N ASP A 192 -4.05 -27.01 -0.46
CA ASP A 192 -5.42 -27.49 -0.57
C ASP A 192 -6.44 -26.65 0.24
N LYS A 193 -5.97 -25.83 1.18
CA LYS A 193 -6.79 -25.00 2.06
C LYS A 193 -6.96 -23.56 1.58
N ILE A 194 -6.26 -23.18 0.50
CA ILE A 194 -6.28 -21.80 0.00
C ILE A 194 -7.61 -21.51 -0.68
N VAL A 195 -8.30 -20.46 -0.20
CA VAL A 195 -9.58 -20.00 -0.78
C VAL A 195 -9.46 -18.69 -1.56
N GLY A 196 -8.42 -17.90 -1.26
CA GLY A 196 -8.24 -16.58 -1.86
C GLY A 196 -6.81 -16.05 -1.72
N ILE A 197 -6.36 -15.34 -2.73
CA ILE A 197 -5.06 -14.65 -2.75
C ILE A 197 -5.30 -13.17 -3.04
N VAL A 198 -4.74 -12.31 -2.21
CA VAL A 198 -4.73 -10.86 -2.41
C VAL A 198 -3.35 -10.45 -2.89
N THR A 199 -3.28 -9.81 -4.05
CA THR A 199 -2.01 -9.33 -4.62
C THR A 199 -2.07 -7.82 -4.82
N ASP A 200 -0.90 -7.18 -4.95
CA ASP A 200 -0.87 -5.90 -5.64
C ASP A 200 -1.28 -6.14 -7.12
N ASN A 201 -1.86 -5.13 -7.77
CA ASN A 201 -2.39 -5.30 -9.13
C ASN A 201 -1.29 -5.12 -10.18
N CYS A 202 -0.05 -5.48 -9.86
CA CYS A 202 1.07 -5.39 -10.78
C CYS A 202 0.88 -6.36 -11.96
N SER A 203 1.35 -5.99 -13.15
CA SER A 203 1.16 -6.75 -14.40
C SER A 203 1.53 -8.22 -14.28
N ASN A 204 2.53 -8.52 -13.47
CA ASN A 204 3.12 -9.86 -13.33
C ASN A 204 2.37 -10.72 -12.30
N MET A 205 1.44 -10.12 -11.55
CA MET A 205 0.58 -10.82 -10.60
C MET A 205 -0.82 -11.04 -11.17
N ILE A 206 -1.17 -10.38 -12.28
CA ILE A 206 -2.42 -10.61 -13.01
C ILE A 206 -2.47 -12.07 -13.45
N ASN A 207 -3.61 -12.73 -13.20
CA ASN A 207 -3.86 -14.15 -13.53
C ASN A 207 -3.07 -15.19 -12.72
N LEU A 208 -2.43 -14.83 -11.60
CA LEU A 208 -1.77 -15.78 -10.72
C LEU A 208 -2.73 -16.91 -10.28
N SER A 209 -3.97 -16.58 -9.93
CA SER A 209 -5.00 -17.59 -9.62
C SER A 209 -5.30 -18.52 -10.80
N SER A 210 -5.39 -17.99 -12.02
CA SER A 210 -5.63 -18.80 -13.22
C SER A 210 -4.50 -19.82 -13.42
N LEU A 211 -3.24 -19.39 -13.22
CA LEU A 211 -2.09 -20.28 -13.32
C LEU A 211 -2.04 -21.33 -12.21
N LEU A 212 -2.41 -20.95 -10.98
CA LEU A 212 -2.50 -21.90 -9.86
C LEU A 212 -3.60 -22.94 -10.08
N ASN A 213 -4.71 -22.54 -10.68
CA ASN A 213 -5.81 -23.44 -11.00
C ASN A 213 -5.53 -24.31 -12.25
N SER A 214 -4.55 -23.96 -13.11
CA SER A 214 -4.22 -24.73 -14.33
C SER A 214 -3.22 -25.86 -14.10
N ASP A 215 -2.32 -25.73 -13.11
CA ASP A 215 -1.29 -26.73 -12.81
C ASP A 215 -1.80 -27.92 -11.96
N VAL A 216 -3.12 -28.10 -11.89
CA VAL A 216 -3.74 -29.27 -11.28
C VAL A 216 -3.53 -30.47 -12.20
N HIS A 217 -2.36 -31.09 -12.12
CA HIS A 217 -2.04 -32.30 -12.86
C HIS A 217 -2.94 -33.48 -12.42
N PRO A 218 -3.41 -34.32 -13.37
CA PRO A 218 -4.16 -35.53 -13.09
C PRO A 218 -3.21 -36.66 -12.69
N GLU A 219 -2.74 -36.67 -11.44
CA GLU A 219 -2.21 -37.91 -10.86
C GLU A 219 -3.36 -38.93 -10.73
N PRO A 220 -3.11 -40.26 -10.85
CA PRO A 220 -4.17 -41.27 -10.88
C PRO A 220 -4.96 -41.24 -9.57
N ARG A 221 -6.24 -40.86 -9.67
CA ARG A 221 -7.18 -40.75 -8.57
C ARG A 221 -7.41 -42.11 -7.92
N THR A 222 -6.65 -42.41 -6.87
CA THR A 222 -7.00 -43.47 -5.92
C THR A 222 -7.78 -42.85 -4.77
N SER A 223 -9.08 -43.18 -4.73
CA SER A 223 -9.96 -43.11 -3.57
C SER A 223 -10.29 -41.72 -2.97
N PHE A 224 -11.43 -41.19 -3.42
CA PHE A 224 -12.41 -40.41 -2.63
C PHE A 224 -11.97 -39.18 -1.80
N SER A 225 -10.80 -38.57 -2.04
CA SER A 225 -10.38 -37.38 -1.27
C SER A 225 -9.78 -36.25 -2.13
N GLN A 226 -10.24 -35.03 -1.83
CA GLN A 226 -9.79 -33.70 -2.29
C GLN A 226 -10.20 -33.25 -3.70
N MET A 227 -11.46 -32.79 -3.83
CA MET A 227 -11.76 -31.69 -4.77
C MET A 227 -11.01 -30.45 -4.30
N GLN A 228 -9.96 -30.07 -5.02
CA GLN A 228 -9.21 -28.84 -4.73
C GLN A 228 -10.10 -27.63 -5.01
N LYS A 229 -10.29 -26.77 -3.99
CA LYS A 229 -11.16 -25.59 -4.10
C LYS A 229 -10.54 -24.59 -5.07
N LYS A 230 -11.37 -24.04 -5.96
CA LYS A 230 -10.98 -22.95 -6.88
C LYS A 230 -10.40 -21.78 -6.08
N VAL A 231 -9.16 -21.40 -6.37
CA VAL A 231 -8.50 -20.26 -5.73
C VAL A 231 -8.98 -18.97 -6.38
N ASN A 232 -9.51 -18.04 -5.58
CA ASN A 232 -9.91 -16.71 -6.03
C ASN A 232 -8.74 -15.73 -5.91
N GLN A 233 -8.70 -14.71 -6.77
CA GLN A 233 -7.74 -13.62 -6.66
C GLN A 233 -8.46 -12.28 -6.48
N PHE A 234 -7.93 -11.46 -5.57
CA PHE A 234 -8.43 -10.14 -5.26
C PHE A 234 -7.30 -9.12 -5.37
N SER A 235 -7.63 -7.92 -5.85
CA SER A 235 -6.69 -6.80 -5.86
C SER A 235 -6.62 -6.15 -4.48
N CYS A 236 -5.43 -5.69 -4.09
CA CYS A 236 -5.24 -4.88 -2.89
C CYS A 236 -6.07 -3.59 -2.94
N CYS A 237 -7.03 -3.45 -2.02
CA CYS A 237 -7.93 -2.29 -1.96
C CYS A 237 -7.17 -0.98 -1.74
N ALA A 238 -6.13 -0.99 -0.90
CA ALA A 238 -5.29 0.19 -0.65
C ALA A 238 -4.55 0.64 -1.93
N HIS A 239 -4.03 -0.31 -2.70
CA HIS A 239 -3.40 -0.02 -3.99
C HIS A 239 -4.40 0.54 -5.00
N VAL A 240 -5.58 -0.07 -5.12
CA VAL A 240 -6.65 0.43 -6.00
C VAL A 240 -7.06 1.86 -5.61
N LEU A 241 -7.22 2.14 -4.32
CA LEU A 241 -7.54 3.47 -3.83
C LEU A 241 -6.41 4.47 -4.14
N ASN A 242 -5.15 4.08 -3.94
CA ASN A 242 -3.99 4.91 -4.29
C ASN A 242 -3.96 5.23 -5.79
N LEU A 243 -4.22 4.27 -6.67
CA LEU A 243 -4.30 4.51 -8.13
C LEU A 243 -5.43 5.50 -8.49
N ILE A 244 -6.59 5.39 -7.82
CA ILE A 244 -7.69 6.34 -7.98
C ILE A 244 -7.25 7.74 -7.54
N LEU A 245 -6.64 7.85 -6.35
CA LEU A 245 -6.16 9.13 -5.79
C LEU A 245 -5.06 9.76 -6.65
N GLN A 246 -4.11 8.99 -7.18
CA GLN A 246 -3.08 9.49 -8.07
C GLN A 246 -3.66 10.04 -9.37
N ARG A 247 -4.64 9.34 -9.97
CA ARG A 247 -5.34 9.85 -11.16
C ARG A 247 -6.12 11.13 -10.85
N MET A 248 -6.81 11.18 -9.70
CA MET A 248 -7.51 12.38 -9.25
C MET A 248 -6.55 13.54 -9.00
N SER A 249 -5.40 13.28 -8.37
CA SER A 249 -4.36 14.28 -8.09
C SER A 249 -3.72 14.81 -9.38
N LYS A 250 -3.42 13.92 -10.34
CA LYS A 250 -2.94 14.34 -11.66
C LYS A 250 -3.99 15.20 -12.38
N TYR A 251 -5.25 14.77 -12.37
CA TYR A 251 -6.36 15.54 -12.94
C TYR A 251 -6.52 16.90 -12.24
N SER A 252 -6.43 16.96 -10.92
CA SER A 252 -6.49 18.22 -10.18
C SER A 252 -5.28 19.10 -10.48
N ASN A 253 -4.08 18.54 -10.59
CA ASN A 253 -2.91 19.35 -10.92
C ASN A 253 -2.93 19.87 -12.36
N GLU A 254 -3.44 19.12 -13.33
CA GLU A 254 -3.51 19.56 -14.72
C GLU A 254 -4.71 20.47 -15.01
N LYS A 255 -5.85 20.22 -14.34
CA LYS A 255 -7.13 20.89 -14.63
C LYS A 255 -7.57 21.85 -13.53
N LEU A 256 -7.21 21.62 -12.27
CA LEU A 256 -7.62 22.43 -11.10
C LEU A 256 -6.53 23.36 -10.53
N SER A 257 -5.24 23.12 -10.76
CA SER A 257 -4.13 23.91 -10.14
C SER A 257 -4.09 25.38 -10.55
N GLY A 258 -4.80 25.73 -11.61
CA GLY A 258 -4.89 27.09 -12.08
C GLY A 258 -3.60 27.66 -12.68
N CYS A 259 -2.57 26.83 -12.91
CA CYS A 259 -1.29 27.25 -13.50
C CYS A 259 -1.41 27.88 -14.91
N LYS A 260 -2.58 27.81 -15.55
CA LYS A 260 -2.90 28.56 -16.78
C LYS A 260 -4.17 29.42 -16.72
N TYR A 261 -5.17 29.10 -15.89
CA TYR A 261 -6.47 29.80 -15.80
C TYR A 261 -7.13 29.62 -14.43
N VAL A 262 -8.02 30.51 -13.99
CA VAL A 262 -8.83 30.28 -12.78
C VAL A 262 -9.75 29.06 -13.02
N THR A 263 -9.59 28.04 -12.19
CA THR A 263 -10.13 26.67 -12.38
C THR A 263 -11.18 26.28 -11.36
N ILE A 264 -11.58 27.21 -10.48
CA ILE A 264 -12.65 26.97 -9.50
C ILE A 264 -13.95 26.51 -10.18
N SER A 265 -14.23 26.98 -11.40
CA SER A 265 -15.40 26.65 -12.22
C SER A 265 -15.55 25.17 -12.57
N ILE A 266 -14.49 24.36 -12.52
CA ILE A 266 -14.55 22.93 -12.86
C ILE A 266 -14.74 22.01 -11.64
N VAL A 267 -14.77 22.57 -10.42
CA VAL A 267 -15.01 21.82 -9.18
C VAL A 267 -16.38 21.14 -9.19
N ILE A 268 -17.46 21.89 -9.44
CA ILE A 268 -18.83 21.34 -9.51
C ILE A 268 -18.93 20.22 -10.56
N PRO A 269 -18.52 20.44 -11.84
CA PRO A 269 -18.53 19.39 -12.86
C PRO A 269 -17.77 18.13 -12.46
N THR A 270 -16.59 18.27 -11.83
CA THR A 270 -15.76 17.13 -11.43
C THR A 270 -16.46 16.26 -10.38
N PHE A 271 -17.00 16.87 -9.32
CA PHE A 271 -17.72 16.14 -8.28
C PHE A 271 -19.03 15.53 -8.80
N GLY A 272 -19.74 16.20 -9.72
CA GLY A 272 -20.94 15.63 -10.33
C GLY A 272 -20.64 14.41 -11.21
N CYS A 273 -19.57 14.45 -12.00
CA CYS A 273 -19.11 13.29 -12.78
C CYS A 273 -18.67 12.13 -11.89
N LEU A 274 -18.01 12.41 -10.77
CA LEU A 274 -17.63 11.40 -9.79
C LEU A 274 -18.86 10.74 -9.16
N GLN A 275 -19.81 11.53 -8.67
CA GLN A 275 -21.07 11.01 -8.10
C GLN A 275 -21.85 10.16 -9.11
N ALA A 276 -21.93 10.59 -10.36
CA ALA A 276 -22.58 9.81 -11.43
C ALA A 276 -21.88 8.47 -11.69
N SER A 277 -20.54 8.46 -11.70
CA SER A 277 -19.74 7.23 -11.86
C SER A 277 -19.86 6.26 -10.68
N LEU A 278 -20.21 6.77 -9.50
CA LEU A 278 -20.37 5.99 -8.26
C LEU A 278 -21.79 5.43 -8.08
N LEU A 279 -22.70 5.63 -9.05
CA LEU A 279 -24.01 4.98 -9.03
C LEU A 279 -23.86 3.47 -9.16
N VAL A 280 -24.60 2.74 -8.32
CA VAL A 280 -24.59 1.28 -8.27
C VAL A 280 -25.37 0.73 -9.46
N ASP A 281 -24.74 -0.14 -10.24
CA ASP A 281 -25.36 -0.86 -11.36
C ASP A 281 -25.84 -2.25 -10.88
N PRO A 282 -26.99 -2.75 -11.38
CA PRO A 282 -27.44 -4.12 -11.08
C PRO A 282 -26.41 -5.21 -11.39
N ASN A 283 -25.56 -5.01 -12.40
CA ASN A 283 -24.52 -5.95 -12.83
C ASN A 283 -23.23 -5.84 -12.00
N ASP A 284 -23.12 -4.87 -11.08
CA ASP A 284 -21.94 -4.75 -10.22
C ASP A 284 -21.83 -5.98 -9.31
N SER A 285 -20.60 -6.48 -9.10
CA SER A 285 -20.34 -7.50 -8.09
C SER A 285 -20.59 -6.95 -6.68
N LEU A 286 -20.88 -7.82 -5.71
CA LEU A 286 -21.19 -7.40 -4.33
C LEU A 286 -20.14 -6.43 -3.76
N ILE A 287 -18.86 -6.71 -3.99
CA ILE A 287 -17.76 -5.87 -3.51
C ILE A 287 -17.73 -4.50 -4.19
N VAL A 288 -17.98 -4.44 -5.50
CA VAL A 288 -18.05 -3.19 -6.25
C VAL A 288 -19.22 -2.34 -5.75
N ARG A 289 -20.38 -2.94 -5.46
CA ARG A 289 -21.54 -2.23 -4.87
C ARG A 289 -21.20 -1.61 -3.52
N VAL A 290 -20.54 -2.38 -2.65
CA VAL A 290 -20.15 -1.89 -1.31
C VAL A 290 -19.16 -0.73 -1.44
N LEU A 291 -18.14 -0.87 -2.29
CA LEU A 291 -17.15 0.19 -2.54
C LEU A 291 -17.79 1.45 -3.12
N LYS A 292 -18.65 1.32 -4.13
CA LYS A 292 -19.38 2.46 -4.71
C LYS A 292 -20.25 3.17 -3.66
N LYS A 293 -20.97 2.43 -2.82
CA LYS A 293 -21.76 3.00 -1.72
C LYS A 293 -20.90 3.78 -0.73
N LEU A 294 -19.77 3.22 -0.30
CA LEU A 294 -18.85 3.90 0.61
C LEU A 294 -18.24 5.17 -0.01
N LEU A 295 -17.72 5.07 -1.24
CA LEU A 295 -17.16 6.22 -1.94
C LEU A 295 -18.20 7.31 -2.17
N ASN A 296 -19.44 6.94 -2.51
CA ASN A 296 -20.52 7.91 -2.69
C ASN A 296 -20.89 8.60 -1.36
N TYR A 297 -20.92 7.85 -0.24
CA TYR A 297 -21.14 8.40 1.10
C TYR A 297 -20.08 9.46 1.44
N TRP A 298 -18.80 9.12 1.30
CA TRP A 298 -17.71 10.06 1.57
C TRP A 298 -17.76 11.27 0.63
N THR A 299 -17.97 11.04 -0.66
CA THR A 299 -18.09 12.12 -1.65
C THR A 299 -19.20 13.10 -1.26
N LYS A 300 -20.38 12.59 -0.87
CA LYS A 300 -21.50 13.42 -0.42
C LYS A 300 -21.17 14.18 0.86
N MET A 301 -20.58 13.51 1.86
CA MET A 301 -20.18 14.14 3.12
C MET A 301 -19.22 15.33 2.87
N TYR A 302 -18.24 15.17 1.98
CA TYR A 302 -17.31 16.24 1.62
C TYR A 302 -17.98 17.36 0.82
N THR A 303 -18.84 17.03 -0.14
CA THR A 303 -19.54 18.06 -0.94
C THR A 303 -20.48 18.89 -0.08
N ASP A 304 -21.12 18.27 0.92
CA ASP A 304 -22.02 18.93 1.86
C ASP A 304 -21.23 19.80 2.85
N LYS A 305 -20.14 19.27 3.44
CA LYS A 305 -19.27 20.00 4.38
C LYS A 305 -18.73 21.31 3.80
N TYR A 306 -18.34 21.30 2.53
CA TYR A 306 -17.79 22.49 1.85
C TYR A 306 -18.81 23.25 1.01
N GLY A 307 -20.09 22.86 1.04
CA GLY A 307 -21.15 23.53 0.29
C GLY A 307 -20.88 23.60 -1.23
N ILE A 308 -20.24 22.57 -1.80
CA ILE A 308 -19.75 22.63 -3.19
C ILE A 308 -20.90 22.87 -4.17
N PHE A 309 -22.02 22.17 -4.01
CA PHE A 309 -23.18 22.29 -4.89
C PHE A 309 -24.17 23.40 -4.49
N THR A 310 -23.94 24.07 -3.35
CA THR A 310 -24.79 25.15 -2.83
C THR A 310 -24.13 26.52 -2.92
N ASN A 311 -22.83 26.58 -3.21
CA ASN A 311 -22.09 27.81 -3.36
C ASN A 311 -22.48 28.55 -4.65
N LYS A 312 -23.21 29.66 -4.51
CA LYS A 312 -23.75 30.46 -5.62
C LYS A 312 -22.68 31.01 -6.55
N ILE A 313 -21.56 31.47 -5.99
CA ILE A 313 -20.43 32.01 -6.77
C ILE A 313 -19.81 30.89 -7.60
N LEU A 314 -19.64 29.71 -7.00
CA LEU A 314 -19.11 28.54 -7.69
C LEU A 314 -20.05 28.09 -8.82
N ILE A 315 -21.36 28.05 -8.56
CA ILE A 315 -22.38 27.71 -9.57
C ILE A 315 -22.35 28.71 -10.75
N ALA A 316 -22.28 30.01 -10.46
CA ALA A 316 -22.21 31.04 -11.49
C ALA A 316 -20.88 30.95 -12.28
N ALA A 317 -19.74 30.78 -11.60
CA ALA A 317 -18.44 30.63 -12.22
C ALA A 317 -18.37 29.37 -13.10
N THR A 318 -18.92 28.25 -12.63
CA THR A 318 -19.11 27.04 -13.43
C THR A 318 -19.94 27.37 -14.66
N PHE A 319 -21.14 27.92 -14.51
CA PHE A 319 -22.05 28.18 -15.63
C PHE A 319 -21.46 29.08 -16.73
N LEU A 320 -20.65 30.07 -16.35
CA LEU A 320 -19.98 30.97 -17.30
C LEU A 320 -18.77 30.33 -18.01
N ASP A 321 -18.24 29.23 -17.48
CA ASP A 321 -17.10 28.55 -18.09
C ASP A 321 -17.54 27.78 -19.34
N VAL A 322 -16.97 28.16 -20.49
CA VAL A 322 -17.27 27.57 -21.81
C VAL A 322 -17.03 26.05 -21.81
N ARG A 323 -16.11 25.55 -20.97
CA ARG A 323 -15.79 24.12 -20.84
C ARG A 323 -16.88 23.33 -20.15
N THR A 324 -17.85 23.95 -19.48
CA THR A 324 -18.97 23.20 -18.87
C THR A 324 -19.78 22.39 -19.85
N LYS A 325 -19.83 22.81 -21.12
CA LYS A 325 -20.45 22.04 -22.20
C LYS A 325 -19.75 20.72 -22.50
N LEU A 326 -18.50 20.54 -22.03
CA LEU A 326 -17.68 19.36 -22.24
C LEU A 326 -17.82 18.32 -21.12
N PHE A 327 -18.44 18.68 -19.98
CA PHE A 327 -18.58 17.79 -18.82
C PHE A 327 -20.01 17.21 -18.78
N GLY A 328 -20.10 15.93 -18.43
CA GLY A 328 -21.25 15.03 -18.66
C GLY A 328 -22.63 15.47 -18.16
N LYS A 329 -23.62 14.67 -18.55
CA LYS A 329 -25.07 14.95 -18.44
C LYS A 329 -25.56 14.92 -16.98
N TYR A 330 -25.68 16.08 -16.33
CA TYR A 330 -26.58 16.22 -15.20
C TYR A 330 -28.04 15.95 -15.63
N PRO A 331 -28.89 15.39 -14.75
CA PRO A 331 -30.33 15.33 -14.99
C PRO A 331 -30.88 16.72 -15.33
N ASP A 332 -31.77 16.81 -16.32
CA ASP A 332 -32.27 18.09 -16.84
C ASP A 332 -32.89 18.99 -15.75
N LYS A 333 -33.52 18.38 -14.74
CA LYS A 333 -34.06 19.09 -13.59
C LYS A 333 -32.99 19.86 -12.81
N ILE A 334 -31.84 19.21 -12.55
CA ILE A 334 -30.71 19.80 -11.84
C ILE A 334 -30.07 20.90 -12.69
N ARG A 335 -29.90 20.65 -13.99
CA ARG A 335 -29.35 21.64 -14.93
C ARG A 335 -30.19 22.91 -14.99
N LYS A 336 -31.53 22.79 -15.06
CA LYS A 336 -32.44 23.94 -15.04
C LYS A 336 -32.36 24.73 -13.73
N ALA A 337 -32.23 24.04 -12.59
CA ALA A 337 -32.09 24.68 -11.29
C ALA A 337 -30.77 25.47 -11.18
N PHE A 338 -29.65 24.87 -11.56
CA PHE A 338 -28.34 25.54 -11.58
C PHE A 338 -28.33 26.74 -12.52
N LEU A 339 -28.94 26.63 -13.69
CA LEU A 339 -29.05 27.73 -14.65
C LEU A 339 -29.88 28.90 -14.11
N LYS A 340 -30.96 28.62 -13.37
CA LYS A 340 -31.76 29.65 -12.71
C LYS A 340 -30.94 30.37 -11.62
N GLU A 341 -30.25 29.62 -10.77
CA GLU A 341 -29.45 30.19 -9.68
C GLU A 341 -28.25 30.99 -10.20
N ALA A 342 -27.56 30.49 -11.24
CA ALA A 342 -26.48 31.20 -11.91
C ALA A 342 -26.97 32.54 -12.48
N LYS A 343 -28.10 32.54 -13.21
CA LYS A 343 -28.69 33.78 -13.77
C LYS A 343 -29.05 34.80 -12.69
N ASN A 344 -29.65 34.36 -11.59
CA ASN A 344 -30.00 35.24 -10.47
C ASN A 344 -28.75 35.83 -9.82
N THR A 345 -27.73 34.99 -9.58
CA THR A 345 -26.46 35.42 -8.98
C THR A 345 -25.74 36.45 -9.86
N ILE A 346 -25.66 36.21 -11.17
CA ILE A 346 -25.05 37.14 -12.13
C ILE A 346 -25.80 38.48 -12.15
N LYS A 347 -27.14 38.46 -12.19
CA LYS A 347 -27.96 39.68 -12.13
C LYS A 347 -27.69 40.50 -10.87
N ASN A 348 -27.63 39.84 -9.71
CA ASN A 348 -27.36 40.50 -8.43
C ASN A 348 -25.96 41.12 -8.36
N ILE A 349 -24.95 40.46 -8.96
CA ILE A 349 -23.58 41.00 -9.04
C ILE A 349 -23.55 42.24 -9.93
N ILE A 350 -24.24 42.21 -11.08
CA ILE A 350 -24.31 43.36 -12.00
C ILE A 350 -25.05 44.53 -11.35
N SER A 351 -26.18 44.29 -10.69
CA SER A 351 -26.95 45.35 -10.03
C SER A 351 -26.19 46.01 -8.88
N ASN A 352 -25.41 45.23 -8.11
CA ASN A 352 -24.60 45.75 -7.01
C ASN A 352 -23.33 46.49 -7.47
N LYS A 353 -22.97 46.44 -8.75
CA LYS A 353 -21.86 47.21 -9.33
C LYS A 353 -22.28 48.60 -9.84
N ASN A 354 -23.58 48.83 -9.98
CA ASN A 354 -24.16 50.08 -10.50
C ASN A 354 -24.64 51.02 -9.38
N ASN A 355 -24.39 50.66 -8.12
CA ASN A 355 -24.44 51.50 -6.92
C ASN A 355 -23.03 51.57 -6.34
#